data_AF-A0A8B8IKW0-F1
#
_entry.id   AF-A0A8B8IKW0-F1
#
_cell.length_a   1.000
_cell.length_b   1.000
_cell.length_c   1.000
_cell.angle_alpha   90.00
_cell.angle_beta   90.00
_cell.angle_gamma   90.00
#
_symmetry.space_group_name_H-M   'P 1'
#
loop_
_entity.id
_entity.type
_entity.pdbx_description
1 polymer ?
#
loop_
_entity_poly.entity_id
_entity_poly.type
_entity_poly.pdbx_seq_one_letter_code
_entity_poly.pdbx_strand_id
1 'polypeptide(L)'
;MAERELVPIFLQTSYTLGLSLVYVQMIIEMGKFNIIADTLTIINLAEIYVFGWLFKNIILLSICIKECEDFYTNIIEAERQCMIRYENDESEGMRKLYKNIRRLNRAKFSKMTACRIFTVDAALPLRYFDNFAVYTIVILQFAFS
;
A
#
# COMPACT_ATOMS: atom_id res chain seq x y z
N MET A 1 9.87 -1.81 13.35
CA MET A 1 9.32 -3.18 13.29
C MET A 1 8.30 -3.29 12.17
N ALA A 2 7.36 -2.35 12.00
CA ALA A 2 6.37 -2.45 10.91
C ALA A 2 6.88 -2.15 9.49
N GLU A 3 8.04 -1.50 9.29
CA GLU A 3 8.66 -1.40 7.95
C GLU A 3 8.99 -2.79 7.35
N ARG A 4 9.27 -3.81 8.17
CA ARG A 4 9.64 -5.15 7.69
C ARG A 4 8.44 -5.96 7.17
N GLU A 5 7.24 -5.67 7.66
CA GLU A 5 5.99 -6.33 7.28
C GLU A 5 5.37 -5.69 6.03
N LEU A 6 5.69 -4.43 5.76
CA LEU A 6 5.06 -3.67 4.68
C LEU A 6 5.75 -3.89 3.32
N VAL A 7 7.07 -4.13 3.34
CA VAL A 7 7.87 -4.49 2.16
C VAL A 7 7.37 -5.77 1.46
N PRO A 8 7.12 -6.89 2.16
CA PRO A 8 6.61 -8.11 1.50
C PRO A 8 5.20 -7.91 0.95
N ILE A 9 4.32 -7.15 1.63
CA ILE A 9 2.99 -6.82 1.10
C ILE A 9 3.12 -6.03 -0.21
N PHE A 10 4.01 -5.03 -0.25
CA PHE A 10 4.21 -4.21 -1.44
C PHE A 10 4.81 -5.02 -2.60
N LEU A 11 5.83 -5.83 -2.32
CA LEU A 11 6.44 -6.74 -3.30
C LEU A 11 5.41 -7.75 -3.83
N GLN A 12 4.61 -8.35 -2.96
CA GLN A 12 3.59 -9.32 -3.34
C GLN A 12 2.48 -8.68 -4.17
N THR A 13 2.07 -7.46 -3.82
CA THR A 13 1.10 -6.69 -4.61
C THR A 13 1.68 -6.37 -5.99
N SER A 14 2.93 -5.90 -6.06
CA SER A 14 3.60 -5.55 -7.34
C SER A 14 3.78 -6.77 -8.26
N TYR A 15 4.14 -7.92 -7.69
CA TYR A 15 4.22 -9.20 -8.39
C TYR A 15 2.85 -9.61 -8.97
N THR A 16 1.78 -9.40 -8.21
CA THR A 16 0.43 -9.74 -8.70
C THR A 16 -0.12 -8.80 -9.74
N LEU A 17 0.30 -7.52 -9.77
CA LEU A 17 0.03 -6.66 -10.94
C LEU A 17 0.79 -7.11 -12.17
N GLY A 18 2.07 -7.48 -12.03
CA GLY A 18 2.82 -8.03 -13.16
C GLY A 18 2.12 -9.26 -13.74
N LEU A 19 1.64 -10.14 -12.87
CA LEU A 19 0.88 -11.32 -13.26
C LEU A 19 -0.45 -10.96 -13.95
N SER A 20 -1.22 -10.00 -13.43
CA SER A 20 -2.49 -9.59 -14.03
C SER A 20 -2.31 -8.93 -15.40
N LEU A 21 -1.24 -8.16 -15.59
CA LEU A 21 -0.90 -7.59 -16.90
C LEU A 21 -0.51 -8.68 -17.92
N VAL A 22 0.24 -9.70 -17.48
CA VAL A 22 0.54 -10.88 -18.33
C VAL A 22 -0.73 -11.64 -18.70
N TYR A 23 -1.69 -11.78 -17.76
CA TYR A 23 -2.99 -12.38 -18.06
C TYR A 23 -3.77 -11.59 -19.11
N VAL A 24 -3.86 -10.26 -18.96
CA VAL A 24 -4.51 -9.39 -19.96
C VAL A 24 -3.85 -9.55 -21.33
N GLN A 25 -2.52 -9.59 -21.38
CA GLN A 25 -1.78 -9.79 -22.63
C GLN A 25 -2.01 -11.18 -23.25
N MET A 26 -2.09 -12.23 -22.43
CA MET A 26 -2.46 -13.57 -22.89
C MET A 26 -3.88 -13.60 -23.49
N ILE A 27 -4.85 -12.94 -22.85
CA ILE A 27 -6.24 -12.88 -23.34
C ILE A 27 -6.31 -12.21 -24.70
N ILE A 28 -5.58 -11.11 -24.87
CA ILE A 28 -5.54 -10.37 -26.13
C ILE A 28 -4.92 -11.22 -27.27
N GLU A 29 -3.79 -11.89 -27.02
CA GLU A 29 -3.15 -12.76 -28.01
C GLU A 29 -4.00 -13.99 -28.33
N MET A 30 -4.70 -14.55 -27.33
CA MET A 30 -5.65 -15.65 -27.52
C MET A 30 -6.88 -15.21 -28.31
N GLY A 31 -7.37 -13.98 -28.13
CA GLY A 31 -8.47 -13.41 -28.90
C GLY A 31 -8.15 -13.21 -30.39
N LYS A 32 -6.86 -13.07 -30.75
CA LYS A 32 -6.41 -13.05 -32.15
C LYS A 32 -6.43 -14.45 -32.80
N PHE A 33 -6.31 -15.52 -32.02
CA PHE A 33 -6.42 -16.90 -32.47
C PHE A 33 -7.84 -17.44 -32.26
N ASN A 34 -8.65 -17.42 -33.31
CA ASN A 34 -10.07 -17.79 -33.27
C ASN A 34 -10.29 -19.29 -32.99
N ILE A 35 -10.23 -19.78 -31.74
CA ILE A 35 -10.37 -21.21 -31.39
C ILE A 35 -11.05 -21.46 -30.02
N ILE A 36 -12.23 -22.09 -30.09
CA ILE A 36 -12.94 -22.98 -29.13
C ILE A 36 -13.54 -22.36 -27.84
N ALA A 37 -14.86 -22.52 -27.69
CA ALA A 37 -15.69 -22.07 -26.56
C ALA A 37 -15.25 -22.58 -25.17
N ASP A 38 -14.55 -23.72 -25.13
CA ASP A 38 -13.99 -24.30 -23.90
C ASP A 38 -12.78 -23.51 -23.35
N THR A 39 -12.12 -22.72 -24.19
CA THR A 39 -11.05 -21.81 -23.79
C THR A 39 -11.60 -20.54 -23.16
N LEU A 40 -12.80 -20.11 -23.56
CA LEU A 40 -13.47 -18.91 -23.05
C LEU A 40 -13.90 -19.05 -21.58
N THR A 41 -14.37 -20.23 -21.19
CA THR A 41 -14.76 -20.53 -19.79
C THR A 41 -13.54 -20.51 -18.85
N ILE A 42 -12.40 -21.03 -19.29
CA ILE A 42 -11.14 -21.00 -18.52
C ILE A 42 -10.63 -19.56 -18.38
N ILE A 43 -10.72 -18.75 -19.44
CA ILE A 43 -10.35 -17.33 -19.40
C ILE A 43 -11.23 -16.57 -18.40
N ASN A 44 -12.55 -16.72 -18.47
CA ASN A 44 -13.47 -16.03 -17.56
C ASN A 44 -13.26 -16.41 -16.08
N LEU A 45 -12.97 -17.68 -15.79
CA LEU A 45 -12.65 -18.12 -14.44
C LEU A 45 -11.33 -17.53 -13.92
N ALA A 46 -10.32 -17.45 -14.78
CA ALA A 46 -9.04 -16.82 -14.46
C ALA A 46 -9.22 -15.31 -14.20
N GLU A 47 -10.04 -14.62 -14.99
CA GLU A 47 -10.36 -13.21 -14.77
C GLU A 47 -11.01 -12.99 -13.39
N ILE A 48 -12.06 -13.75 -13.06
CA ILE A 48 -12.74 -13.64 -11.76
C ILE A 48 -11.76 -13.90 -10.61
N TYR A 49 -10.87 -14.88 -10.76
CA TYR A 49 -9.85 -15.19 -9.76
C TYR A 49 -8.88 -14.01 -9.57
N VAL A 50 -8.38 -13.43 -10.66
CA VAL A 50 -7.48 -12.27 -10.63
C VAL A 50 -8.17 -11.06 -10.01
N PHE A 51 -9.41 -10.76 -10.39
CA PHE A 51 -10.19 -9.67 -9.81
C PHE A 51 -10.44 -9.87 -8.32
N GLY A 52 -10.80 -11.08 -7.89
CA GLY A 52 -10.96 -11.42 -6.48
C GLY A 52 -9.67 -11.25 -5.69
N TRP A 53 -8.54 -11.65 -6.27
CA TRP A 53 -7.22 -11.48 -5.65
C TRP A 53 -6.82 -10.00 -5.55
N LEU A 54 -7.03 -9.21 -6.61
CA LEU A 54 -6.80 -7.76 -6.60
C LEU A 54 -7.65 -7.07 -5.53
N PHE A 55 -8.93 -7.41 -5.43
CA PHE A 55 -9.83 -6.85 -4.43
C PHE A 55 -9.37 -7.16 -3.00
N LYS A 56 -8.96 -8.41 -2.75
CA LYS A 56 -8.34 -8.80 -1.47
C LYS A 56 -7.12 -7.95 -1.14
N ASN A 57 -6.23 -7.70 -2.11
CA ASN A 57 -5.04 -6.87 -1.89
C ASN A 57 -5.40 -5.41 -1.59
N ILE A 58 -6.39 -4.85 -2.28
CA ILE A 58 -6.86 -3.48 -2.02
C ILE A 58 -7.45 -3.37 -0.61
N ILE A 59 -8.24 -4.36 -0.18
CA ILE A 59 -8.77 -4.38 1.19
C ILE A 59 -7.64 -4.44 2.22
N LEU A 60 -6.67 -5.34 2.04
CA LEU A 60 -5.53 -5.47 2.94
C LEU A 60 -4.70 -4.18 3.00
N LEU A 61 -4.46 -3.54 1.85
CA LEU A 61 -3.76 -2.27 1.77
C LEU A 61 -4.55 -1.16 2.50
N SER A 62 -5.86 -1.13 2.35
CA SER A 62 -6.74 -0.14 2.98
C SER A 62 -6.76 -0.29 4.51
N ILE A 63 -6.84 -1.53 5.01
CA ILE A 63 -6.72 -1.82 6.44
C ILE A 63 -5.35 -1.39 6.95
N CYS A 64 -4.27 -1.74 6.24
CA CYS A 64 -2.92 -1.39 6.62
C CYS A 64 -2.71 0.13 6.72
N ILE A 65 -3.22 0.89 5.74
CA ILE A 65 -3.14 2.36 5.75
C ILE A 65 -3.90 2.93 6.94
N LYS A 66 -5.12 2.44 7.19
CA LYS A 66 -5.94 2.90 8.31
C LYS A 66 -5.24 2.68 9.66
N GLU A 67 -4.68 1.49 9.88
CA GLU A 67 -3.91 1.18 11.09
C GLU A 67 -2.68 2.08 11.23
N CYS A 68 -1.98 2.38 10.12
CA CYS A 68 -0.84 3.28 10.12
C CYS A 68 -1.24 4.73 10.44
N GLU A 69 -2.38 5.19 9.92
CA GLU A 69 -2.92 6.54 10.18
C GLU A 69 -3.37 6.70 11.64
N ASP A 70 -4.05 5.70 12.18
CA ASP A 70 -4.48 5.69 13.58
C ASP A 70 -3.26 5.67 14.52
N PHE A 71 -2.28 4.82 14.23
CA PHE A 71 -1.01 4.80 14.95
C PHE A 71 -0.27 6.15 14.91
N TYR A 72 -0.23 6.79 13.73
CA TYR A 72 0.40 8.10 13.57
C TYR A 72 -0.31 9.18 14.38
N THR A 73 -1.64 9.17 14.35
CA THR A 73 -2.49 10.10 15.10
C THR A 73 -2.28 9.92 16.61
N ASN A 74 -2.28 8.68 17.09
CA ASN A 74 -2.05 8.35 18.50
C ASN A 74 -0.67 8.81 18.99
N ILE A 75 0.38 8.72 18.15
CA ILE A 75 1.72 9.20 18.51
C ILE A 75 1.81 10.72 18.54
N ILE A 76 1.17 11.42 17.60
CA ILE A 76 1.09 12.89 17.63
C ILE A 76 0.36 13.34 18.90
N GLU A 77 -0.76 12.70 19.22
CA GLU A 77 -1.54 13.04 20.42
C GLU A 77 -0.74 12.77 21.69
N ALA A 78 -0.01 11.64 21.76
CA ALA A 78 0.90 11.37 22.87
C ALA A 78 2.01 12.43 23.01
N GLU A 79 2.57 12.92 21.89
CA GLU A 79 3.54 14.01 21.91
C GLU A 79 2.91 15.31 22.42
N ARG A 80 1.70 15.63 21.97
CA ARG A 80 0.94 16.81 22.40
C ARG A 80 0.68 16.78 23.91
N GLN A 81 0.23 15.64 24.44
CA GLN A 81 0.00 15.48 25.88
C GLN A 81 1.31 15.61 26.68
N CYS A 82 2.44 15.08 26.17
CA CYS A 82 3.75 15.29 26.79
C CYS A 82 4.19 16.75 26.77
N MET A 83 3.83 17.53 25.74
CA MET A 83 4.14 18.97 25.65
C MET A 83 3.38 19.76 26.70
N ILE A 84 2.06 19.54 26.80
CA ILE A 84 1.20 20.23 27.78
C ILE A 84 1.66 19.89 29.20
N ARG A 85 1.98 18.63 29.48
CA ARG A 85 2.49 18.23 30.79
C ARG A 85 3.87 18.81 31.08
N TYR A 86 4.77 18.86 30.10
CA TYR A 86 6.11 19.46 30.29
C TYR A 86 6.05 20.94 30.74
N GLU A 87 5.06 21.71 30.28
CA GLU A 87 4.88 23.12 30.66
C GLU A 87 4.27 23.30 32.05
N ASN A 88 3.44 22.34 32.49
CA ASN A 88 2.68 22.42 33.75
C ASN A 88 3.31 21.62 34.91
N ASP A 89 4.36 20.83 34.66
CA ASP A 89 4.94 19.93 35.66
C ASP A 89 6.16 20.58 36.35
N GLU A 90 6.10 20.71 37.68
CA GLU A 90 7.18 21.28 38.49
C GLU A 90 8.32 20.29 38.75
N SER A 91 8.09 18.99 38.53
CA SER A 91 9.11 17.96 38.74
C SER A 91 10.13 17.92 37.61
N GLU A 92 11.40 18.23 37.94
CA GLU A 92 12.51 18.18 36.98
C GLU A 92 12.68 16.78 36.36
N GLY A 93 12.41 15.72 37.14
CA GLY A 93 12.44 14.34 36.67
C GLY A 93 11.41 14.06 35.58
N MET A 94 10.16 14.53 35.77
CA MET A 94 9.09 14.37 34.79
C MET A 94 9.33 15.22 33.54
N ARG A 95 9.81 16.45 33.70
CA ARG A 95 10.21 17.29 32.57
C ARG A 95 11.29 16.64 31.71
N LYS A 96 12.27 15.98 32.34
CA LYS A 96 13.33 15.24 31.64
C LYS A 96 12.78 14.01 30.91
N LEU A 97 11.82 13.30 31.52
CA LEU A 97 11.11 12.19 30.89
C LEU A 97 10.35 12.64 29.64
N TYR A 98 9.52 13.68 29.72
CA TYR A 98 8.78 14.20 28.57
C TYR A 98 9.71 14.70 27.46
N LYS A 99 10.83 15.37 27.81
CA LYS A 99 11.86 15.76 26.85
C LYS A 99 12.47 14.56 26.14
N ASN A 100 12.77 13.49 26.87
CA ASN A 100 13.34 12.27 26.30
C ASN A 100 12.35 11.55 25.38
N ILE A 101 11.07 11.47 25.76
CA ILE A 101 10.00 10.90 24.93
C ILE A 101 9.87 11.71 23.63
N ARG A 102 9.83 13.05 23.70
CA ARG A 102 9.80 13.91 22.50
C ARG A 102 11.02 13.73 21.62
N ARG A 103 12.22 13.63 22.23
CA ARG A 103 13.47 13.43 21.49
C ARG A 103 13.51 12.07 20.82
N LEU A 104 13.00 11.03 21.50
CA LEU A 104 12.88 9.68 20.97
C LEU A 104 11.89 9.64 19.81
N ASN A 105 10.72 10.26 19.95
CA ASN A 105 9.75 10.39 18.87
C ASN A 105 10.38 11.13 17.69
N ARG A 106 10.98 12.31 17.85
CA ARG A 106 11.64 13.00 16.73
C ARG A 106 12.78 12.22 16.08
N ALA A 107 13.55 11.45 16.85
CA ALA A 107 14.72 10.73 16.35
C ALA A 107 14.37 9.37 15.71
N LYS A 108 13.32 8.69 16.17
CA LYS A 108 12.93 7.36 15.67
C LYS A 108 11.62 7.34 14.89
N PHE A 109 10.76 8.34 15.07
CA PHE A 109 9.48 8.44 14.43
C PHE A 109 9.59 9.36 13.21
N SER A 110 9.91 8.78 12.05
CA SER A 110 9.50 9.35 10.78
C SER A 110 8.19 8.68 10.36
N LYS A 111 7.36 9.36 9.56
CA LYS A 111 6.23 8.71 8.88
C LYS A 111 6.70 7.38 8.30
N MET A 112 5.95 6.30 8.52
CA MET A 112 6.30 4.99 7.98
C MET A 112 6.40 5.08 6.47
N THR A 113 7.58 4.80 5.94
CA THR A 113 7.86 4.80 4.52
C THR A 113 8.07 3.37 4.06
N ALA A 114 7.18 2.87 3.19
CA ALA A 114 7.44 1.66 2.44
C ALA A 114 8.66 1.90 1.53
N CYS A 115 9.71 1.10 1.71
CA CYS A 115 10.93 1.15 0.89
C CYS A 115 11.62 2.52 0.82
N ARG A 116 11.39 3.46 1.77
CA ARG A 116 11.84 4.88 1.71
C ARG A 116 11.38 5.68 0.47
N ILE A 117 10.60 5.09 -0.42
CA ILE A 117 10.15 5.68 -1.69
C ILE A 117 8.68 6.09 -1.60
N PHE A 118 7.90 5.38 -0.79
CA PHE A 118 6.48 5.65 -0.63
C PHE A 118 6.15 5.88 0.84
N THR A 119 5.83 7.11 1.19
CA THR A 119 5.14 7.40 2.44
C THR A 119 3.83 6.63 2.44
N VAL A 120 3.60 5.81 3.48
CA VAL A 120 2.32 5.13 3.68
C VAL A 120 1.32 6.23 4.03
N ASP A 121 0.70 6.77 2.99
CA ASP A 121 -0.25 7.86 3.04
C ASP A 121 -1.52 7.40 2.30
N ALA A 122 -2.66 8.03 2.56
CA ALA A 122 -3.95 7.66 1.97
C ALA A 122 -3.94 7.70 0.43
N ALA A 123 -2.95 8.37 -0.17
CA ALA A 123 -2.73 8.42 -1.61
C ALA A 123 -2.01 7.18 -2.21
N LEU A 124 -1.47 6.28 -1.37
CA LEU A 124 -0.73 5.09 -1.83
C LEU A 124 -1.57 4.16 -2.74
N PRO A 125 -2.82 3.79 -2.39
CA PRO A 125 -3.67 2.96 -3.25
C PRO A 125 -4.02 3.69 -4.55
N LEU A 126 -4.18 5.01 -4.47
CA LEU A 126 -4.54 5.84 -5.63
C LEU A 126 -3.41 5.88 -6.67
N ARG A 127 -2.17 6.11 -6.22
CA ARG A 127 -0.97 6.07 -7.09
C ARG A 127 -0.72 4.68 -7.65
N TYR A 128 -1.09 3.65 -6.90
CA TYR A 128 -0.99 2.27 -7.34
C TYR A 128 -1.95 1.95 -8.48
N PHE A 129 -3.21 2.38 -8.35
CA PHE A 129 -4.22 2.27 -9.39
C PHE A 129 -3.88 3.06 -10.64
N ASP A 130 -3.34 4.26 -10.47
CA ASP A 130 -2.94 5.12 -11.58
C ASP A 130 -1.86 4.45 -12.44
N ASN A 131 -0.81 3.91 -11.80
CA ASN A 131 0.21 3.12 -12.49
C ASN A 131 -0.38 1.90 -13.19
N PHE A 132 -1.27 1.14 -12.52
CA PHE A 132 -1.91 -0.02 -13.14
C PHE A 132 -2.72 0.35 -14.39
N ALA A 133 -3.49 1.44 -14.33
CA ALA A 133 -4.26 1.94 -15.46
C ALA A 133 -3.35 2.35 -16.62
N VAL A 134 -2.26 3.08 -16.34
CA VAL A 134 -1.27 3.48 -17.34
C VAL A 134 -0.67 2.26 -18.05
N TYR A 135 -0.19 1.26 -17.30
CA TYR A 135 0.39 0.05 -17.91
C TYR A 135 -0.64 -0.74 -18.72
N THR A 136 -1.87 -0.83 -18.24
CA THR A 136 -2.97 -1.50 -18.97
C THR A 136 -3.25 -0.78 -20.30
N ILE A 137 -3.33 0.55 -20.28
CA ILE A 137 -3.53 1.37 -21.49
C ILE A 137 -2.39 1.18 -22.47
N VAL A 138 -1.13 1.17 -21.99
CA VAL A 138 0.04 0.96 -22.85
C VAL A 138 -0.01 -0.41 -23.52
N ILE A 139 -0.33 -1.48 -22.78
CA ILE A 139 -0.47 -2.83 -23.34
C ILE A 139 -1.61 -2.88 -24.38
N LEU A 140 -2.75 -2.25 -24.09
CA LEU A 140 -3.87 -2.15 -25.04
C LEU A 140 -3.46 -1.40 -26.31
N GLN A 141 -2.72 -0.30 -26.18
CA GLN A 141 -2.23 0.45 -27.35
C GLN A 141 -1.31 -0.42 -28.21
N PHE A 142 -0.36 -1.14 -27.63
CA PHE A 142 0.51 -2.05 -28.38
C PHE A 142 -0.24 -3.23 -29.02
N ALA A 143 -1.34 -3.67 -28.42
CA ALA A 143 -2.16 -4.76 -28.94
C ALA A 143 -2.99 -4.40 -30.18
N PHE A 144 -3.50 -3.16 -30.22
CA PHE A 144 -4.40 -2.64 -31.25
C PHE A 144 -3.74 -1.64 -32.22
N SER A 145 -2.42 -1.42 -32.09
CA SER A 145 -1.58 -0.74 -33.11
C SER A 145 -1.07 -1.76 -34.12
#